data_AF-A0A971XY28-F1
#
_entry.id   AF-A0A971XY28-F1
#
_cell.length_a   1.000
_cell.length_b   1.000
_cell.length_c   1.000
_cell.angle_alpha   90.00
_cell.angle_beta   90.00
_cell.angle_gamma   90.00
#
_symmetry.space_group_name_H-M   'P 1'
#
loop_
_entity.id
_entity.type
_entity.pdbx_description
1 polymer ?
#
loop_
_entity_poly.entity_id
_entity_poly.type
_entity_poly.pdbx_seq_one_letter_code
_entity_poly.pdbx_strand_id
1 'polypeptide(L)'
;MLSIILLELLAVTSLLYSLLLIFVYFAPLESMAIIFLWMVGVCLFYHVSRRWGKVFRLSALLLLAPLHFFRNRVAMAFFIITVPLLIVYVDRWLHRGSTRDYAANLKKAGILYAIDLWMRSLMPNLDKSVALAAPFIFVYFLSQILLIRSIRHVEAGMEIRRLRKSNIRYLIFVGAVFLLTAVKDVRTFLLEAVKKFAAMLLWPVQMVLRLIEWFMDSFKGLEPKYPSEPWPGGEPPGNGGGEPPPLEAGEEAVINLDLLEKILLALLVAAAIFILYRMIVKAGERSYQGLSYVEEREYIKRQRKKRRRRLLPKRPAEPGELVRYYYRKFLAKLAANKIELSPQDTSLDVRVKAETVFPHGPREIRDLYIPSRYGGKEADTERVKEMEQIYKDLAKGGQ
;
A
#
# COMPACT_ATOMS: atom_id res chain seq x y z
N MET A 1 -12.52 -6.78 13.52
CA MET A 1 -13.47 -5.82 12.93
C MET A 1 -13.26 -4.40 13.40
N LEU A 2 -13.29 -4.09 14.70
CA LEU A 2 -13.10 -2.70 15.19
C LEU A 2 -11.77 -2.05 14.74
N SER A 3 -10.67 -2.82 14.68
CA SER A 3 -9.38 -2.35 14.14
C SER A 3 -9.42 -1.99 12.65
N ILE A 4 -10.28 -2.65 11.86
CA ILE A 4 -10.44 -2.37 10.42
C ILE A 4 -11.30 -1.11 10.26
N ILE A 5 -12.37 -0.99 11.05
CA ILE A 5 -13.21 0.22 11.11
C ILE A 5 -12.36 1.43 11.49
N LEU A 6 -11.49 1.30 12.50
CA LEU A 6 -10.59 2.38 12.90
C LEU A 6 -9.64 2.79 11.77
N LEU A 7 -9.08 1.84 11.02
CA LEU A 7 -8.24 2.14 9.84
C LEU A 7 -9.02 2.87 8.75
N GLU A 8 -10.26 2.47 8.50
CA GLU A 8 -11.14 3.12 7.51
C GLU A 8 -11.51 4.54 7.93
N LEU A 9 -11.85 4.75 9.21
CA LEU A 9 -12.12 6.07 9.76
C LEU A 9 -10.89 6.97 9.72
N LEU A 10 -9.71 6.46 10.10
CA LEU A 10 -8.45 7.18 9.98
C LEU A 10 -8.18 7.58 8.54
N ALA A 11 -8.37 6.69 7.57
CA ALA A 11 -8.19 7.01 6.15
C ALA A 11 -9.14 8.12 5.68
N VAL A 12 -10.43 8.04 6.01
CA VAL A 12 -11.41 9.00 5.48
C VAL A 12 -11.27 10.37 6.15
N THR A 13 -11.09 10.39 7.46
CA THR A 13 -10.85 11.64 8.20
C THR A 13 -9.55 12.31 7.76
N SER A 14 -8.47 11.55 7.58
CA SER A 14 -7.18 12.10 7.16
C SER A 14 -7.19 12.61 5.71
N LEU A 15 -7.93 11.95 4.81
CA LEU A 15 -8.20 12.47 3.47
C LEU A 15 -8.94 13.81 3.53
N LEU A 16 -10.03 13.91 4.29
CA LEU A 16 -10.79 15.16 4.39
C LEU A 16 -9.95 16.29 4.99
N TYR A 17 -9.19 16.00 6.05
CA TYR A 17 -8.32 16.97 6.70
C TYR A 17 -7.21 17.44 5.77
N SER A 18 -6.50 16.53 5.11
CA SER A 18 -5.41 16.89 4.20
C SER A 18 -5.88 17.74 3.02
N LEU A 19 -6.98 17.38 2.36
CA LEU A 19 -7.52 18.16 1.23
C LEU A 19 -7.92 19.57 1.68
N LEU A 20 -8.58 19.70 2.83
CA LEU A 20 -9.03 21.01 3.31
C LEU A 20 -7.89 21.87 3.87
N LEU A 21 -6.95 21.29 4.61
CA LEU A 21 -5.85 22.03 5.24
C LEU A 21 -4.82 22.57 4.23
N ILE A 22 -4.79 22.04 3.01
CA ILE A 22 -4.04 22.64 1.90
C ILE A 22 -4.53 24.07 1.62
N PHE A 23 -5.82 24.35 1.80
CA PHE A 23 -6.44 25.65 1.48
C PHE A 23 -6.84 26.46 2.71
N VAL A 24 -7.17 25.80 3.81
CA VAL A 24 -7.86 26.38 4.96
C VAL A 24 -7.06 26.16 6.24
N TYR A 25 -6.49 27.22 6.79
CA TYR A 25 -5.79 27.20 8.08
C TYR A 25 -6.57 27.98 9.13
N PHE A 26 -6.87 27.37 10.27
CA PHE A 26 -7.65 28.01 11.34
C PHE A 26 -7.08 27.86 12.76
N ALA A 27 -6.12 26.95 12.97
CA ALA A 27 -5.54 26.66 14.29
C ALA A 27 -4.12 26.08 14.14
N PRO A 28 -3.25 26.19 15.16
CA PRO A 28 -1.95 25.53 15.17
C PRO A 28 -2.04 24.03 14.89
N LEU A 29 -0.97 23.45 14.34
CA LEU A 29 -0.91 22.03 13.94
C LEU A 29 -1.27 21.07 15.10
N GLU A 30 -0.84 21.40 16.31
CA GLU A 30 -1.12 20.62 17.53
C GLU A 30 -2.61 20.60 17.87
N SER A 31 -3.25 21.76 17.84
CA SER A 31 -4.70 21.87 18.02
C SER A 31 -5.44 21.12 16.93
N MET A 32 -5.00 21.22 15.67
CA MET A 32 -5.59 20.46 14.56
C MET A 32 -5.44 18.95 14.74
N ALA A 33 -4.30 18.49 15.26
CA ALA A 33 -4.07 17.09 15.56
C ALA A 33 -5.01 16.56 16.66
N ILE A 34 -5.24 17.34 17.70
CA ILE A 34 -6.20 16.99 18.77
C ILE A 34 -7.62 16.92 18.23
N ILE A 35 -8.03 17.91 17.42
CA ILE A 35 -9.36 17.92 16.79
C ILE A 35 -9.50 16.72 15.85
N PHE A 36 -8.48 16.40 15.07
CA PHE A 36 -8.47 15.22 14.20
C PHE A 36 -8.70 13.93 14.99
N LEU A 37 -7.95 13.73 16.07
CA LEU A 37 -8.11 12.56 16.95
C LEU A 37 -9.50 12.53 17.60
N TRP A 38 -10.01 13.68 18.03
CA TRP A 38 -11.37 13.83 18.55
C TRP A 38 -12.41 13.38 17.52
N MET A 39 -12.31 13.85 16.27
CA MET A 39 -13.24 13.51 15.20
C MET A 39 -13.21 12.01 14.89
N VAL A 40 -12.03 11.39 14.83
CA VAL A 40 -11.89 9.93 14.67
C VAL A 40 -12.55 9.19 15.84
N GLY A 41 -12.27 9.63 17.08
CA GLY A 41 -12.81 9.03 18.30
C GLY A 41 -14.33 9.12 18.38
N VAL A 42 -14.90 10.30 18.08
CA VAL A 42 -16.35 10.51 18.07
C VAL A 42 -17.02 9.71 16.95
N CYS A 43 -16.43 9.64 15.75
CA CYS A 43 -16.95 8.80 14.67
C CYS A 43 -16.96 7.31 15.06
N LEU A 44 -15.90 6.82 15.71
CA LEU A 44 -15.83 5.46 16.21
C LEU A 44 -16.87 5.22 17.31
N PHE A 45 -16.99 6.16 18.25
CA PHE A 45 -17.97 6.10 19.32
C PHE A 45 -19.39 6.08 18.76
N TYR A 46 -19.75 7.01 17.87
CA TYR A 46 -21.05 7.05 17.18
C TYR A 46 -21.37 5.73 16.46
N HIS A 47 -20.39 5.13 15.77
CA HIS A 47 -20.60 3.85 15.11
C HIS A 47 -20.93 2.71 16.08
N VAL A 48 -20.30 2.68 17.25
CA VAL A 48 -20.51 1.66 18.28
C VAL A 48 -21.81 1.92 19.05
N SER A 49 -22.00 3.16 19.50
CA SER A 49 -23.09 3.59 20.38
C SER A 49 -24.46 3.60 19.68
N ARG A 50 -24.52 3.82 18.36
CA ARG A 50 -25.79 3.79 17.61
C ARG A 50 -26.53 2.46 17.69
N ARG A 51 -25.84 1.38 18.07
CA ARG A 51 -26.44 0.05 18.28
C ARG A 51 -27.11 -0.10 19.64
N TRP A 52 -26.81 0.79 20.60
CA TRP A 52 -27.28 0.69 21.99
C TRP A 52 -28.62 1.37 22.21
N GLY A 53 -28.99 2.36 21.39
CA GLY A 53 -30.29 3.04 21.48
C GLY A 53 -30.41 4.26 20.58
N LYS A 54 -31.63 4.79 20.41
CA LYS A 54 -31.90 5.95 19.54
C LYS A 54 -31.25 7.24 20.07
N VAL A 55 -31.15 7.40 21.40
CA VAL A 55 -30.55 8.57 22.06
C VAL A 55 -29.08 8.72 21.68
N PHE A 56 -28.36 7.62 21.47
CA PHE A 56 -26.95 7.66 21.08
C PHE A 56 -26.72 8.20 19.67
N ARG A 57 -27.75 8.39 18.83
CA ARG A 57 -27.59 9.12 17.57
C ARG A 57 -27.21 10.58 17.78
N LEU A 58 -27.57 11.16 18.93
CA LEU A 58 -27.15 12.50 19.33
C LEU A 58 -25.64 12.61 19.56
N SER A 59 -24.91 11.49 19.73
CA SER A 59 -23.46 11.53 19.89
C SER A 59 -22.74 12.05 18.64
N ALA A 60 -23.39 12.06 17.47
CA ALA A 60 -22.86 12.71 16.27
C ALA A 60 -22.69 14.23 16.47
N LEU A 61 -23.48 14.86 17.33
CA LEU A 61 -23.35 16.29 17.65
C LEU A 61 -22.03 16.61 18.37
N LEU A 62 -21.37 15.63 18.99
CA LEU A 62 -20.05 15.81 19.59
C LEU A 62 -18.97 16.16 18.54
N LEU A 63 -19.22 15.89 17.26
CA LEU A 63 -18.33 16.34 16.17
C LEU A 63 -18.26 17.87 16.07
N LEU A 64 -19.29 18.57 16.56
CA LEU A 64 -19.33 20.04 16.60
C LEU A 64 -18.71 20.63 17.86
N ALA A 65 -18.36 19.82 18.87
CA ALA A 65 -17.79 20.30 20.13
C ALA A 65 -16.55 21.21 19.95
N PRO A 66 -15.62 20.95 19.01
CA PRO A 66 -14.46 21.82 18.79
C PRO A 66 -14.81 23.26 18.36
N LEU A 67 -16.01 23.51 17.81
CA LEU A 67 -16.46 24.87 17.47
C LEU A 67 -16.63 25.77 18.69
N HIS A 68 -16.82 25.19 19.88
CA HIS A 68 -16.89 25.98 21.11
C HIS A 68 -15.55 26.70 21.38
N PHE A 69 -14.44 26.03 21.11
CA PHE A 69 -13.09 26.56 21.32
C PHE A 69 -12.62 27.42 20.15
N PHE A 70 -12.99 27.06 18.91
CA PHE A 70 -12.53 27.74 17.69
C PHE A 70 -13.69 28.47 16.99
N ARG A 71 -14.01 29.68 17.45
CA ARG A 71 -15.12 30.50 16.93
C ARG A 71 -14.80 31.29 15.63
N ASN A 72 -13.73 30.93 14.93
CA ASN A 72 -13.30 31.62 13.70
C ASN A 72 -14.24 31.27 12.52
N ARG A 73 -14.54 32.24 11.64
CA ARG A 73 -15.33 32.03 10.40
C ARG A 73 -14.73 30.91 9.53
N VAL A 74 -13.41 30.84 9.49
CA VAL A 74 -12.65 29.81 8.76
C VAL A 74 -12.85 28.42 9.39
N ALA A 75 -12.83 28.33 10.72
CA ALA A 75 -13.11 27.09 11.44
C ALA A 75 -14.56 26.64 11.22
N MET A 76 -15.52 27.56 11.28
CA MET A 76 -16.93 27.26 10.98
C MET A 76 -17.09 26.66 9.58
N ALA A 77 -16.50 27.27 8.55
CA ALA A 77 -16.53 26.72 7.19
C ALA A 77 -15.93 25.30 7.13
N PHE A 78 -14.81 25.07 7.82
CA PHE A 78 -14.18 23.76 7.89
C PHE A 78 -15.10 22.69 8.51
N PHE A 79 -15.75 22.98 9.65
CA PHE A 79 -16.65 22.02 10.31
C PHE A 79 -17.96 21.81 9.55
N ILE A 80 -18.51 22.85 8.91
CA ILE A 80 -19.71 22.75 8.07
C ILE A 80 -19.48 21.79 6.90
N ILE A 81 -18.26 21.73 6.36
CA ILE A 81 -17.92 20.79 5.28
C ILE A 81 -17.63 19.40 5.85
N THR A 82 -16.76 19.30 6.86
CA THR A 82 -16.25 18.01 7.35
C THR A 82 -17.29 17.18 8.10
N VAL A 83 -18.08 17.80 8.98
CA VAL A 83 -19.01 17.07 9.86
C VAL A 83 -20.11 16.35 9.08
N PRO A 84 -20.84 16.98 8.14
CA PRO A 84 -21.86 16.29 7.36
C PRO A 84 -21.28 15.17 6.49
N LEU A 85 -20.12 15.39 5.86
CA LEU A 85 -19.44 14.39 5.05
C LEU A 85 -19.07 13.15 5.88
N LEU A 86 -18.55 13.34 7.09
CA LEU A 86 -18.20 12.24 7.99
C LEU A 86 -19.44 11.48 8.47
N ILE A 87 -20.52 12.17 8.84
CA ILE A 87 -21.77 11.51 9.25
C ILE A 87 -22.34 10.67 8.10
N VAL A 88 -22.46 11.25 6.90
CA VAL A 88 -22.94 10.54 5.71
C VAL A 88 -22.06 9.34 5.40
N TYR A 89 -20.74 9.47 5.53
CA TYR A 89 -19.81 8.37 5.31
C TYR A 89 -20.01 7.23 6.31
N VAL A 90 -20.07 7.54 7.61
CA VAL A 90 -20.24 6.55 8.68
C VAL A 90 -21.58 5.80 8.55
N ASP A 91 -22.62 6.48 8.08
CA ASP A 91 -23.94 5.87 7.95
C ASP A 91 -24.12 5.07 6.64
N ARG A 92 -23.57 5.53 5.51
CA ARG A 92 -23.84 4.93 4.20
C ARG A 92 -22.72 4.05 3.65
N TRP A 93 -21.46 4.32 3.98
CA TRP A 93 -20.31 3.80 3.24
C TRP A 93 -19.36 2.94 4.08
N LEU A 94 -19.35 3.14 5.40
CA LEU A 94 -18.47 2.41 6.29
C LEU A 94 -18.65 0.89 6.15
N HIS A 95 -17.54 0.18 5.96
CA HIS A 95 -17.49 -1.29 5.85
C HIS A 95 -18.11 -1.91 4.60
N ARG A 96 -18.44 -1.12 3.56
CA ARG A 96 -19.09 -1.64 2.33
C ARG A 96 -18.15 -1.84 1.13
N GLY A 97 -16.88 -1.43 1.22
CA GLY A 97 -15.96 -1.53 0.08
C GLY A 97 -15.32 -2.91 -0.07
N SER A 98 -14.99 -3.29 -1.30
CA SER A 98 -14.10 -4.43 -1.61
C SER A 98 -12.63 -4.01 -1.68
N THR A 99 -11.70 -4.96 -1.61
CA THR A 99 -10.25 -4.66 -1.79
C THR A 99 -9.96 -3.85 -3.07
N ARG A 100 -10.71 -4.11 -4.16
CA ARG A 100 -10.56 -3.38 -5.43
C ARG A 100 -11.02 -1.93 -5.33
N ASP A 101 -12.10 -1.67 -4.58
CA ASP A 101 -12.65 -0.33 -4.41
C ASP A 101 -11.70 0.56 -3.61
N TYR A 102 -11.13 0.04 -2.51
CA TYR A 102 -10.14 0.78 -1.72
C TYR A 102 -8.86 1.04 -2.52
N ALA A 103 -8.38 0.09 -3.32
CA ALA A 103 -7.24 0.30 -4.20
C ALA A 103 -7.52 1.34 -5.31
N ALA A 104 -8.74 1.36 -5.85
CA ALA A 104 -9.16 2.38 -6.81
C ALA A 104 -9.26 3.76 -6.15
N ASN A 105 -9.78 3.84 -4.94
CA ASN A 105 -9.86 5.09 -4.17
C ASN A 105 -8.48 5.64 -3.82
N LEU A 106 -7.50 4.78 -3.55
CA LEU A 106 -6.10 5.20 -3.36
C LEU A 106 -5.54 5.90 -4.61
N LYS A 107 -5.79 5.35 -5.80
CA LYS A 107 -5.37 5.97 -7.07
C LYS A 107 -6.08 7.31 -7.30
N LYS A 108 -7.40 7.35 -7.08
CA LYS A 108 -8.20 8.58 -7.20
C LYS A 108 -7.71 9.66 -6.24
N ALA A 109 -7.41 9.31 -4.99
CA ALA A 109 -6.86 10.24 -4.02
C ALA A 109 -5.48 10.77 -4.42
N GLY A 110 -4.61 9.93 -5.00
CA GLY A 110 -3.35 10.40 -5.56
C GLY A 110 -3.54 11.46 -6.67
N ILE A 111 -4.51 11.24 -7.56
CA ILE A 111 -4.88 12.22 -8.59
C ILE A 111 -5.46 13.49 -7.95
N LEU A 112 -6.34 13.35 -6.95
CA LEU A 112 -6.91 14.50 -6.23
C LEU A 112 -5.81 15.33 -5.55
N TYR A 113 -4.86 14.71 -4.85
CA TYR A 113 -3.73 15.47 -4.27
C TYR A 113 -2.87 16.15 -5.33
N ALA A 114 -2.65 15.52 -6.50
CA ALA A 114 -1.91 16.16 -7.58
C ALA A 114 -2.64 17.41 -8.09
N ILE A 115 -3.97 17.33 -8.25
CA ILE A 115 -4.82 18.47 -8.61
C ILE A 115 -4.79 19.54 -7.52
N ASP A 116 -4.95 19.17 -6.25
CA ASP A 116 -4.96 20.11 -5.13
C ASP A 116 -3.63 20.84 -4.97
N LEU A 117 -2.50 20.13 -5.11
CA LEU A 117 -1.17 20.73 -5.08
C LEU A 117 -0.94 21.65 -6.27
N TRP A 118 -1.41 21.27 -7.47
CA TRP A 118 -1.34 22.12 -8.65
C TRP A 118 -2.18 23.39 -8.48
N MET A 119 -3.41 23.26 -8.00
CA MET A 119 -4.29 24.40 -7.69
C MET A 119 -3.68 25.30 -6.61
N ARG A 120 -3.12 24.70 -5.56
CA ARG A 120 -2.49 25.46 -4.46
C ARG A 120 -1.21 26.15 -4.91
N SER A 121 -0.48 25.61 -5.89
CA SER A 121 0.71 26.23 -6.48
C SER A 121 0.41 27.60 -7.13
N LEU A 122 -0.86 27.88 -7.45
CA LEU A 122 -1.28 29.19 -7.95
C LEU A 122 -1.38 30.26 -6.84
N MET A 123 -1.22 29.88 -5.57
CA MET A 123 -1.35 30.75 -4.40
C MET A 123 0.00 30.86 -3.65
N PRO A 124 0.27 31.99 -2.97
CA PRO A 124 1.48 32.16 -2.16
C PRO A 124 1.46 31.29 -0.89
N ASN A 125 2.65 30.98 -0.35
CA ASN A 125 2.87 30.13 0.84
C ASN A 125 2.52 28.64 0.67
N LEU A 126 2.92 28.05 -0.47
CA LEU A 126 2.77 26.62 -0.73
C LEU A 126 3.48 25.78 0.34
N ASP A 127 4.71 26.15 0.69
CA ASP A 127 5.58 25.52 1.69
C ASP A 127 4.86 25.34 3.04
N LYS A 128 4.29 26.42 3.58
CA LYS A 128 3.58 26.39 4.88
C LYS A 128 2.32 25.54 4.81
N SER A 129 1.58 25.62 3.71
CA SER A 129 0.31 24.90 3.54
C SER A 129 0.52 23.40 3.40
N VAL A 130 1.53 23.01 2.63
CA VAL A 130 1.91 21.60 2.46
C VAL A 130 2.45 21.04 3.77
N ALA A 131 3.27 21.80 4.50
CA ALA A 131 3.77 21.38 5.81
C ALA A 131 2.64 21.11 6.82
N LEU A 132 1.56 21.89 6.79
CA LEU A 132 0.38 21.70 7.65
C LEU A 132 -0.44 20.45 7.25
N ALA A 133 -0.58 20.18 5.96
CA ALA A 133 -1.34 19.04 5.47
C ALA A 133 -0.55 17.71 5.50
N ALA A 134 0.79 17.78 5.46
CA ALA A 134 1.67 16.62 5.30
C ALA A 134 1.44 15.50 6.34
N PRO A 135 1.27 15.76 7.66
CA PRO A 135 1.00 14.71 8.64
C PRO A 135 -0.28 13.92 8.30
N PHE A 136 -1.32 14.62 7.83
CA PHE A 136 -2.60 14.00 7.47
C PHE A 136 -2.52 13.23 6.15
N ILE A 137 -1.80 13.75 5.14
CA ILE A 137 -1.53 13.02 3.89
C ILE A 137 -0.80 11.71 4.21
N PHE A 138 0.18 11.77 5.11
CA PHE A 138 0.94 10.61 5.51
C PHE A 138 0.08 9.56 6.23
N VAL A 139 -0.74 9.99 7.21
CA VAL A 139 -1.70 9.13 7.90
C VAL A 139 -2.68 8.51 6.90
N TYR A 140 -3.13 9.26 5.90
CA TYR A 140 -4.00 8.76 4.84
C TYR A 140 -3.38 7.59 4.08
N PHE A 141 -2.18 7.78 3.53
CA PHE A 141 -1.53 6.73 2.74
C PHE A 141 -1.25 5.49 3.58
N LEU A 142 -0.73 5.63 4.79
CA LEU A 142 -0.48 4.49 5.66
C LEU A 142 -1.76 3.77 6.05
N SER A 143 -2.79 4.51 6.50
CA SER A 143 -4.05 3.91 6.93
C SER A 143 -4.77 3.21 5.76
N GLN A 144 -4.76 3.78 4.54
CA GLN A 144 -5.32 3.11 3.37
C GLN A 144 -4.59 1.84 2.98
N ILE A 145 -3.25 1.87 2.98
CA ILE A 145 -2.46 0.69 2.60
C ILE A 145 -2.65 -0.44 3.62
N LEU A 146 -2.72 -0.07 4.91
CA LEU A 146 -3.07 -1.00 5.99
C LEU A 146 -4.51 -1.53 5.87
N LEU A 147 -5.45 -0.69 5.45
CA LEU A 147 -6.85 -1.09 5.21
C LEU A 147 -6.94 -2.10 4.07
N ILE A 148 -6.36 -1.79 2.90
CA ILE A 148 -6.31 -2.67 1.73
C ILE A 148 -5.69 -4.02 2.10
N ARG A 149 -4.58 -4.01 2.84
CA ARG A 149 -3.96 -5.24 3.33
C ARG A 149 -4.89 -6.01 4.27
N SER A 150 -5.52 -5.32 5.21
CA SER A 150 -6.38 -5.94 6.21
C SER A 150 -7.57 -6.63 5.56
N ILE A 151 -8.21 -5.98 4.58
CA ILE A 151 -9.36 -6.52 3.87
C ILE A 151 -8.94 -7.72 3.02
N ARG A 152 -7.81 -7.62 2.28
CA ARG A 152 -7.26 -8.75 1.52
C ARG A 152 -6.99 -9.97 2.40
N HIS A 153 -6.50 -9.73 3.61
CA HIS A 153 -6.24 -10.78 4.58
C HIS A 153 -7.51 -11.40 5.18
N VAL A 154 -8.58 -10.61 5.36
CA VAL A 154 -9.90 -11.12 5.73
C VAL A 154 -10.52 -11.92 4.57
N GLU A 155 -10.42 -11.43 3.34
CA GLU A 155 -10.86 -12.13 2.12
C GLU A 155 -10.11 -13.46 1.93
N ALA A 156 -8.82 -13.51 2.28
CA ALA A 156 -7.99 -14.72 2.26
C ALA A 156 -8.20 -15.64 3.49
N GLY A 157 -9.27 -15.44 4.29
CA GLY A 157 -9.64 -16.35 5.37
C GLY A 157 -8.66 -16.43 6.55
N MET A 158 -7.76 -15.45 6.73
CA MET A 158 -6.85 -15.48 7.87
C MET A 158 -7.58 -15.26 9.21
N GLU A 159 -7.06 -15.91 10.26
CA GLU A 159 -7.57 -15.72 11.63
C GLU A 159 -7.58 -14.23 12.05
N ILE A 160 -8.77 -13.77 12.43
CA ILE A 160 -9.04 -12.39 12.85
C ILE A 160 -8.14 -11.95 14.02
N ARG A 161 -7.75 -12.87 14.92
CA ARG A 161 -6.91 -12.57 16.09
C ARG A 161 -5.47 -12.24 15.71
N ARG A 162 -4.87 -12.97 14.75
CA ARG A 162 -3.52 -12.70 14.25
C ARG A 162 -3.50 -11.37 13.48
N LEU A 163 -4.53 -11.14 12.66
CA LEU A 163 -4.71 -9.88 11.95
C LEU A 163 -4.81 -8.69 12.93
N ARG A 164 -5.61 -8.82 13.99
CA ARG A 164 -5.75 -7.78 15.02
C ARG A 164 -4.41 -7.43 15.68
N LYS A 165 -3.62 -8.44 16.08
CA LYS A 165 -2.30 -8.21 16.70
C LYS A 165 -1.35 -7.47 15.75
N SER A 166 -1.36 -7.84 14.48
CA SER A 166 -0.58 -7.15 13.45
C SER A 166 -1.05 -5.71 13.25
N ASN A 167 -2.36 -5.50 13.13
CA ASN A 167 -2.94 -4.17 12.90
C ASN A 167 -2.70 -3.21 14.07
N ILE A 168 -2.74 -3.69 15.32
CA ILE A 168 -2.43 -2.87 16.49
C ILE A 168 -0.99 -2.34 16.41
N ARG A 169 0.00 -3.19 16.05
CA ARG A 169 1.39 -2.73 15.89
C ARG A 169 1.52 -1.64 14.82
N TYR A 170 0.80 -1.79 13.72
CA TYR A 170 0.82 -0.77 12.67
C TYR A 170 0.09 0.51 13.06
N LEU A 171 -1.02 0.42 13.80
CA LEU A 171 -1.70 1.59 14.35
C LEU A 171 -0.82 2.34 15.34
N ILE A 172 -0.09 1.62 16.21
CA ILE A 172 0.92 2.22 17.11
C ILE A 172 1.99 2.92 16.29
N PHE A 173 2.50 2.28 15.23
CA PHE A 173 3.48 2.89 14.35
C PHE A 173 2.94 4.16 13.67
N VAL A 174 1.74 4.11 13.06
CA VAL A 174 1.09 5.28 12.45
C VAL A 174 0.88 6.40 13.47
N GLY A 175 0.43 6.06 14.68
CA GLY A 175 0.25 7.01 15.77
C GLY A 175 1.56 7.66 16.20
N ALA A 176 2.63 6.87 16.33
CA ALA A 176 3.96 7.38 16.67
C ALA A 176 4.48 8.36 15.60
N VAL A 177 4.35 7.99 14.32
CA VAL A 177 4.73 8.89 13.22
C VAL A 177 3.86 10.16 13.22
N PHE A 178 2.55 10.03 13.42
CA PHE A 178 1.66 11.18 13.44
C PHE A 178 2.02 12.14 14.58
N LEU A 179 2.28 11.63 15.79
CA LEU A 179 2.71 12.46 16.92
C LEU A 179 4.06 13.14 16.65
N LEU A 180 5.01 12.41 16.09
CA LEU A 180 6.33 12.94 15.70
C LEU A 180 6.26 14.06 14.67
N THR A 181 5.28 14.01 13.76
CA THR A 181 5.14 14.97 12.66
C THR A 181 4.21 16.12 13.00
N ALA A 182 3.20 15.90 13.85
CA ALA A 182 2.17 16.90 14.15
C ALA A 182 2.42 17.69 15.44
N VAL A 183 3.17 17.14 16.42
CA VAL A 183 3.36 17.76 17.74
C VAL A 183 4.82 18.15 17.93
N LYS A 184 5.09 19.47 18.00
CA LYS A 184 6.47 19.97 18.13
C LYS A 184 7.07 19.56 19.47
N ASP A 185 6.28 19.62 20.53
CA ASP A 185 6.71 19.26 21.89
C ASP A 185 7.16 17.79 22.01
N VAL A 186 6.49 16.88 21.29
CA VAL A 186 6.89 15.46 21.27
C VAL A 186 8.22 15.30 20.56
N ARG A 187 8.44 16.04 19.47
CA ARG A 187 9.70 16.02 18.73
C ARG A 187 10.84 16.59 19.56
N THR A 188 10.67 17.75 20.20
CA THR A 188 11.70 18.35 21.07
C THR A 188 12.01 17.45 22.25
N PHE A 189 11.00 16.89 22.91
CA PHE A 189 11.19 15.93 23.99
C PHE A 189 11.99 14.69 23.55
N LEU A 190 11.69 14.12 22.37
CA LEU A 190 12.43 12.96 21.86
C LEU A 190 13.87 13.33 21.47
N LEU A 191 14.09 14.50 20.89
CA LEU A 191 15.44 14.99 20.58
C LEU A 191 16.25 15.18 21.87
N GLU A 192 15.65 15.74 22.93
CA GLU A 192 16.28 15.85 24.24
C GLU A 192 16.55 14.48 24.87
N ALA A 193 15.63 13.53 24.76
CA ALA A 193 15.82 12.17 25.24
C ALA A 193 16.98 11.47 24.51
N VAL A 194 17.07 11.63 23.19
CA VAL A 194 18.19 11.13 22.37
C VAL A 194 19.49 11.80 22.78
N LYS A 195 19.49 13.12 23.02
CA LYS A 195 20.68 13.84 23.53
C LYS A 195 21.14 13.29 24.87
N LYS A 196 20.23 13.15 25.84
CA LYS A 196 20.54 12.58 27.15
C LYS A 196 21.05 11.15 27.05
N PHE A 197 20.46 10.35 26.16
CA PHE A 197 20.91 8.98 25.92
C PHE A 197 22.29 8.92 25.25
N ALA A 198 22.55 9.77 24.24
CA ALA A 198 23.85 9.88 23.60
C ALA A 198 24.92 10.38 24.58
N ALA A 199 24.60 11.39 25.39
CA ALA A 199 25.48 11.87 26.46
C ALA A 199 25.75 10.77 27.49
N MET A 200 24.73 10.02 27.90
CA MET A 200 24.88 8.87 28.80
C MET A 200 25.76 7.76 28.19
N LEU A 201 25.63 7.49 26.89
CA LEU A 201 26.43 6.50 26.17
C LEU A 201 27.90 6.94 26.03
N LEU A 202 28.14 8.25 25.84
CA LEU A 202 29.47 8.84 25.69
C LEU A 202 30.13 9.18 27.03
N TRP A 203 29.38 9.18 28.13
CA TRP A 203 29.89 9.46 29.46
C TRP A 203 31.10 8.60 29.88
N PRO A 204 31.14 7.28 29.61
CA PRO A 204 32.31 6.45 29.91
C PRO A 204 33.55 6.88 29.11
N VAL A 205 33.37 7.27 27.84
CA VAL A 205 34.47 7.75 26.98
C VAL A 205 35.00 9.07 27.51
N GLN A 206 34.12 9.98 27.90
CA GLN A 206 34.50 11.25 28.52
C GLN A 206 35.25 11.04 29.85
N MET A 207 34.87 10.05 30.65
CA MET A 207 35.61 9.69 31.87
C MET A 207 37.02 9.16 31.56
N VAL A 208 37.17 8.33 30.52
CA VAL A 208 38.49 7.84 30.08
C VAL A 208 39.36 8.98 29.57
N LEU A 209 38.81 9.90 28.77
CA LEU A 209 39.54 11.08 28.29
C LEU A 209 40.00 11.97 29.46
N ARG A 210 39.13 12.24 30.43
CA ARG A 210 39.51 12.97 31.65
C ARG A 210 40.57 12.26 32.48
N LEU A 211 40.54 10.92 32.51
CA LEU A 211 41.56 10.12 33.19
C LEU A 211 42.92 10.23 32.47
N ILE A 212 42.92 10.26 31.14
CA ILE A 212 44.13 10.48 30.32
C ILE A 212 44.66 11.89 30.54
N GLU A 213 43.82 12.92 30.53
CA GLU A 213 44.22 14.30 30.81
C GLU A 213 44.84 14.43 32.21
N TRP A 214 44.18 13.89 33.23
CA TRP A 214 44.71 13.86 34.60
C TRP A 214 46.05 13.12 34.68
N PHE A 215 46.19 12.00 33.96
CA PHE A 215 47.45 11.25 33.89
C PHE A 215 48.55 12.07 33.20
N MET A 216 48.26 12.71 32.08
CA MET A 216 49.21 13.57 31.35
C MET A 216 49.65 14.77 32.18
N ASP A 217 48.74 15.43 32.90
CA ASP A 217 49.07 16.56 33.76
C ASP A 217 49.88 16.13 34.99
N SER A 218 49.63 14.93 35.52
CA SER A 218 50.46 14.35 36.59
C SER A 218 51.90 14.08 36.13
N PHE A 219 52.12 13.79 34.85
CA PHE A 219 53.45 13.65 34.26
C PHE A 219 54.14 14.98 33.94
N LYS A 220 53.39 16.04 33.58
CA LYS A 220 53.97 17.39 33.41
C LYS A 220 54.54 17.94 34.71
N GLY A 221 54.01 17.54 35.87
CA GLY A 221 54.58 17.86 37.18
C GLY A 221 55.91 17.13 37.51
N LEU A 222 56.30 16.15 36.70
CA LEU A 222 57.52 15.34 36.86
C LEU A 222 58.62 15.70 35.85
N GLU A 223 58.44 16.71 35.00
CA GLU A 223 59.56 17.23 34.22
C GLU A 223 60.63 17.76 35.18
N PRO A 224 61.85 17.19 35.18
CA PRO A 224 62.93 17.74 35.95
C PRO A 224 63.20 19.14 35.41
N LYS A 225 63.06 20.15 36.28
CA LYS A 225 63.63 21.49 36.08
C LYS A 225 65.14 21.33 35.90
N TYR A 226 65.57 21.06 34.67
CA TYR A 226 66.96 21.26 34.29
C TYR A 226 67.15 22.77 34.16
N PRO A 227 68.03 23.40 34.97
CA PRO A 227 68.43 24.77 34.72
C PRO A 227 69.30 24.74 33.45
N SER A 228 68.70 24.97 32.29
CA SER A 228 69.47 25.28 31.09
C SER A 228 70.08 26.66 31.30
N GLU A 229 71.40 26.71 31.54
CA GLU A 229 72.18 27.93 31.50
C GLU A 229 71.90 28.69 30.19
N PRO A 230 71.68 30.02 30.25
CA PRO A 230 71.34 30.79 29.06
C PRO A 230 72.59 30.96 28.19
N TRP A 231 72.51 30.45 26.96
CA TRP A 231 73.43 30.74 25.87
C TRP A 231 73.47 32.26 25.63
N PRO A 232 74.65 32.92 25.60
CA PRO A 232 74.72 34.35 25.34
C PRO A 232 74.61 34.58 23.84
N GLY A 233 73.44 34.95 23.36
CA GLY A 233 73.28 35.37 21.97
C GLY A 233 71.83 35.36 21.49
N GLY A 234 71.25 36.56 21.43
CA GLY A 234 69.98 36.83 20.74
C GLY A 234 68.87 37.23 21.70
N GLU A 235 68.55 38.52 21.73
CA GLU A 235 67.35 39.06 22.37
C GLU A 235 66.09 38.44 21.73
N PRO A 236 65.19 37.80 22.50
CA PRO A 236 63.81 37.60 22.09
C PRO A 236 62.97 38.79 22.58
N PRO A 237 62.03 39.29 21.78
CA PRO A 237 61.21 40.43 22.16
C PRO A 237 60.21 40.06 23.25
N GLY A 238 60.11 40.93 24.26
CA GLY A 238 58.89 41.23 25.00
C GLY A 238 58.09 40.07 25.58
N ASN A 239 58.43 39.66 26.81
CA ASN A 239 57.57 38.86 27.66
C ASN A 239 56.38 39.72 28.15
N GLY A 240 55.32 39.79 27.36
CA GLY A 240 54.01 40.27 27.82
C GLY A 240 53.34 39.15 28.61
N GLY A 241 53.16 39.35 29.91
CA GLY A 241 52.39 38.45 30.77
C GLY A 241 50.97 38.31 30.26
N GLY A 242 50.71 37.21 29.55
CA GLY A 242 49.37 36.73 29.25
C GLY A 242 49.04 35.61 30.22
N GLU A 243 48.02 35.81 31.04
CA GLU A 243 47.36 34.72 31.77
C GLU A 243 47.05 33.58 30.79
N PRO A 244 47.23 32.30 31.18
CA PRO A 244 46.75 31.19 30.35
C PRO A 244 45.26 31.40 30.12
N PRO A 245 44.77 31.30 28.87
CA PRO A 245 43.36 31.51 28.58
C PRO A 245 42.51 30.59 29.48
N PRO A 246 41.40 31.07 30.05
CA PRO A 246 40.53 30.23 30.85
C PRO A 246 40.14 29.01 30.03
N LEU A 247 40.19 27.84 30.66
CA LEU A 247 39.65 26.60 30.11
C LEU A 247 38.25 26.87 29.54
N GLU A 248 38.17 27.09 28.23
CA GLU A 248 36.93 26.91 27.50
C GLU A 248 36.58 25.45 27.70
N ALA A 249 35.59 25.24 28.56
CA ALA A 249 34.90 23.99 28.79
C ALA A 249 34.85 23.24 27.47
N GLY A 250 35.53 22.08 27.45
CA GLY A 250 35.70 21.28 26.23
C GLY A 250 34.38 21.27 25.48
N GLU A 251 34.45 21.71 24.22
CA GLU A 251 33.30 21.80 23.33
C GLU A 251 32.43 20.56 23.55
N GLU A 252 31.37 20.72 24.35
CA GLU A 252 30.29 19.74 24.38
C GLU A 252 29.89 19.70 22.92
N ALA A 253 30.12 18.59 22.24
CA ALA A 253 29.80 18.45 20.83
C ALA A 253 28.34 18.90 20.68
N VAL A 254 28.14 20.16 20.26
CA VAL A 254 26.83 20.78 20.22
C VAL A 254 26.21 20.14 19.00
N ILE A 255 25.57 19.01 19.22
CA ILE A 255 24.88 18.29 18.17
C ILE A 255 23.88 19.28 17.60
N ASN A 256 24.18 19.75 16.39
CA ASN A 256 23.43 20.78 15.70
C ASN A 256 21.96 20.31 15.63
N LEU A 257 21.10 20.98 16.40
CA LEU A 257 19.70 20.60 16.59
C LEU A 257 18.96 20.50 15.25
N ASP A 258 19.28 21.42 14.33
CA ASP A 258 18.69 21.49 13.00
C ASP A 258 19.12 20.31 12.11
N LEU A 259 20.37 19.85 12.22
CA LEU A 259 20.85 18.66 11.50
C LEU A 259 20.21 17.39 12.04
N LEU A 260 20.08 17.25 13.37
CA LEU A 260 19.49 16.04 13.95
C LEU A 260 17.98 15.97 13.71
N GLU A 261 17.27 17.09 13.70
CA GLU A 261 15.86 17.16 13.29
C GLU A 261 15.66 16.70 11.84
N LYS A 262 16.51 17.18 10.91
CA LYS A 262 16.49 16.77 9.50
C LYS A 262 16.80 15.27 9.33
N ILE A 263 17.78 14.75 10.07
CA ILE A 263 18.13 13.32 10.06
C ILE A 263 16.98 12.47 10.61
N LEU A 264 16.35 12.87 11.72
CA LEU A 264 15.20 12.17 12.29
C LEU A 264 14.04 12.13 11.30
N LEU A 265 13.70 13.26 10.68
CA LEU A 265 12.64 13.34 9.67
C LEU A 265 12.96 12.46 8.46
N ALA A 266 14.20 12.50 7.97
CA ALA A 266 14.65 11.67 6.86
C ALA A 266 14.58 10.17 7.19
N LEU A 267 14.99 9.77 8.40
CA LEU A 267 14.88 8.40 8.89
C LEU A 267 13.42 7.95 8.97
N LEU A 268 12.53 8.85 9.39
CA LEU A 268 11.10 8.61 9.50
C LEU A 268 10.49 8.38 8.11
N VAL A 269 10.80 9.25 7.15
CA VAL A 269 10.41 9.07 5.74
C VAL A 269 10.98 7.78 5.16
N ALA A 270 12.24 7.47 5.41
CA ALA A 270 12.88 6.23 4.96
C ALA A 270 12.22 4.99 5.58
N ALA A 271 11.90 5.01 6.87
CA ALA A 271 11.19 3.93 7.55
C ALA A 271 9.78 3.73 6.99
N ALA A 272 9.09 4.83 6.68
CA ALA A 272 7.80 4.79 6.02
C ALA A 272 7.89 4.15 4.63
N ILE A 273 8.82 4.64 3.79
CA ILE A 273 9.06 4.10 2.44
C ILE A 273 9.46 2.63 2.52
N PHE A 274 10.32 2.25 3.46
CA PHE A 274 10.73 0.86 3.67
C PHE A 274 9.54 -0.04 4.05
N ILE A 275 8.67 0.42 4.95
CA ILE A 275 7.45 -0.31 5.32
C ILE A 275 6.52 -0.43 4.11
N LEU A 276 6.32 0.66 3.36
CA LEU A 276 5.51 0.67 2.13
C LEU A 276 6.06 -0.32 1.09
N TYR A 277 7.35 -0.25 0.79
CA TYR A 277 8.05 -1.16 -0.12
C TYR A 277 7.92 -2.61 0.33
N ARG A 278 8.26 -2.90 1.60
CA ARG A 278 8.18 -4.25 2.17
C ARG A 278 6.76 -4.80 2.12
N MET A 279 5.76 -3.95 2.30
CA MET A 279 4.35 -4.34 2.27
C MET A 279 3.79 -4.54 0.87
N ILE A 280 4.30 -3.85 -0.15
CA ILE A 280 3.87 -4.05 -1.55
C ILE A 280 4.58 -5.27 -2.15
N VAL A 281 5.90 -5.38 -1.97
CA VAL A 281 6.74 -6.39 -2.64
C VAL A 281 6.66 -7.76 -1.94
N LYS A 282 6.91 -7.85 -0.62
CA LYS A 282 6.89 -9.15 0.09
C LYS A 282 5.49 -9.71 0.36
N ALA A 283 4.43 -8.93 0.12
CA ALA A 283 3.05 -9.43 0.24
C ALA A 283 2.51 -10.05 -1.04
N GLY A 284 3.17 -9.83 -2.20
CA GLY A 284 2.82 -10.49 -3.47
C GLY A 284 3.29 -11.94 -3.54
N GLU A 285 4.37 -12.28 -2.83
CA GLU A 285 4.99 -13.62 -2.86
C GLU A 285 4.33 -14.63 -1.92
N ARG A 286 3.60 -14.18 -0.89
CA ARG A 286 2.91 -15.07 0.06
C ARG A 286 1.49 -15.31 -0.42
N SER A 287 1.30 -16.30 -1.30
CA SER A 287 -0.02 -16.88 -1.52
C SER A 287 -0.47 -17.55 -0.21
N TYR A 288 -1.24 -16.83 0.59
CA TYR A 288 -1.96 -17.48 1.68
C TYR A 288 -3.00 -18.39 1.05
N GLN A 289 -2.79 -19.70 1.16
CA GLN A 289 -3.80 -20.72 0.92
C GLN A 289 -4.88 -20.60 2.01
N GLY A 290 -5.73 -19.58 1.88
CA GLY A 290 -6.98 -19.48 2.62
C GLY A 290 -8.05 -20.24 1.85
N LEU A 291 -8.76 -21.13 2.54
CA LEU A 291 -9.92 -21.89 2.06
C LEU A 291 -10.75 -21.07 1.07
N SER A 292 -10.52 -21.31 -0.22
CA SER A 292 -11.35 -20.75 -1.27
C SER A 292 -12.67 -21.50 -1.25
N TYR A 293 -13.60 -21.03 -0.42
CA TYR A 293 -15.01 -21.19 -0.75
C TYR A 293 -15.20 -20.35 -2.02
N VAL A 294 -15.09 -21.01 -3.17
CA VAL A 294 -15.47 -20.42 -4.45
C VAL A 294 -17.00 -20.38 -4.40
N GLU A 295 -17.56 -19.25 -3.95
CA GLU A 295 -18.95 -18.93 -4.31
C GLU A 295 -18.96 -18.78 -5.84
N GLU A 296 -19.22 -19.88 -6.55
CA GLU A 296 -19.63 -19.85 -7.95
C GLU A 296 -21.01 -19.22 -8.00
N ARG A 297 -21.08 -17.90 -7.90
CA ARG A 297 -22.21 -17.18 -8.46
C ARG A 297 -22.07 -17.28 -9.96
N GLU A 298 -22.87 -18.14 -10.59
CA GLU A 298 -23.06 -18.14 -12.03
C GLU A 298 -23.53 -16.76 -12.47
N TYR A 299 -22.57 -15.91 -12.80
CA TYR A 299 -22.84 -14.64 -13.45
C TYR A 299 -23.09 -14.97 -14.92
N ILE A 300 -24.36 -15.02 -15.32
CA ILE A 300 -24.75 -15.08 -16.73
C ILE A 300 -24.31 -13.76 -17.38
N LYS A 301 -23.05 -13.72 -17.85
CA LYS A 301 -22.58 -12.64 -18.72
C LYS A 301 -23.41 -12.71 -20.00
N ARG A 302 -24.27 -11.72 -20.23
CA ARG A 302 -24.69 -11.39 -21.60
C ARG A 302 -23.44 -11.07 -22.39
N GLN A 303 -22.95 -12.04 -23.18
CA GLN A 303 -21.81 -11.86 -24.05
C GLN A 303 -22.17 -10.82 -25.11
N ARG A 304 -21.56 -9.63 -25.02
CA ARG A 304 -21.41 -8.76 -26.19
C ARG A 304 -20.63 -9.56 -27.23
N LYS A 305 -21.27 -9.87 -28.37
CA LYS A 305 -20.66 -10.51 -29.53
C LYS A 305 -19.46 -9.68 -30.02
N LYS A 306 -18.26 -9.96 -29.52
CA LYS A 306 -17.02 -9.54 -30.18
C LYS A 306 -16.80 -10.45 -31.38
N ARG A 307 -16.86 -9.88 -32.58
CA ARG A 307 -16.57 -10.50 -33.86
C ARG A 307 -15.12 -11.01 -33.84
N ARG A 308 -14.89 -12.27 -33.43
CA ARG A 308 -13.58 -12.92 -33.47
C ARG A 308 -13.26 -13.25 -34.93
N ARG A 309 -12.23 -12.62 -35.48
CA ARG A 309 -11.57 -13.05 -36.72
C ARG A 309 -11.08 -14.49 -36.53
N ARG A 310 -11.46 -15.38 -37.44
CA ARG A 310 -11.09 -16.80 -37.46
C ARG A 310 -9.62 -16.92 -37.85
N LEU A 311 -8.74 -17.11 -36.87
CA LEU A 311 -7.42 -17.70 -37.09
C LEU A 311 -7.55 -19.19 -36.73
N LEU A 312 -7.19 -20.09 -37.67
CA LEU A 312 -7.20 -21.52 -37.40
C LEU A 312 -6.29 -21.84 -36.20
N PRO A 313 -6.71 -22.72 -35.27
CA PRO A 313 -5.90 -23.08 -34.12
C PRO A 313 -4.61 -23.78 -34.56
N LYS A 314 -3.50 -23.47 -33.86
CA LYS A 314 -2.18 -24.10 -34.01
C LYS A 314 -2.29 -25.62 -33.80
N ARG A 315 -1.52 -26.42 -34.54
CA ARG A 315 -1.51 -27.90 -34.45
C ARG A 315 -1.12 -28.31 -33.01
N PRO A 316 -1.99 -29.01 -32.26
CA PRO A 316 -1.69 -29.44 -30.89
C PRO A 316 -0.67 -30.58 -30.86
N ALA A 317 0.00 -30.77 -29.71
CA ALA A 317 1.04 -31.78 -29.52
C ALA A 317 0.48 -33.14 -29.09
N GLU A 318 -0.64 -33.17 -28.36
CA GLU A 318 -1.21 -34.42 -27.84
C GLU A 318 -2.01 -35.19 -28.90
N PRO A 319 -1.87 -36.53 -28.99
CA PRO A 319 -2.59 -37.35 -29.97
C PRO A 319 -4.12 -37.21 -29.87
N GLY A 320 -4.66 -37.13 -28.66
CA GLY A 320 -6.11 -36.95 -28.44
C GLY A 320 -6.59 -35.60 -28.96
N GLU A 321 -5.82 -34.54 -28.76
CA GLU A 321 -6.13 -33.22 -29.30
C GLU A 321 -5.97 -33.14 -30.82
N LEU A 322 -5.07 -33.93 -31.40
CA LEU A 322 -4.88 -34.03 -32.85
C LEU A 322 -6.10 -34.64 -33.55
N VAL A 323 -6.73 -35.69 -32.99
CA VAL A 323 -8.01 -36.21 -33.50
C VAL A 323 -9.09 -35.12 -33.47
N ARG A 324 -9.21 -34.38 -32.35
CA ARG A 324 -10.15 -33.26 -32.22
C ARG A 324 -9.84 -32.11 -33.19
N TYR A 325 -8.57 -31.90 -33.52
CA TYR A 325 -8.14 -30.93 -34.51
C TYR A 325 -8.61 -31.32 -35.93
N TYR A 326 -8.45 -32.58 -36.34
CA TYR A 326 -8.96 -33.06 -37.62
C TYR A 326 -10.49 -33.08 -37.68
N TYR A 327 -11.18 -33.40 -36.58
CA TYR A 327 -12.64 -33.28 -36.52
C TYR A 327 -13.11 -31.82 -36.71
N ARG A 328 -12.43 -30.84 -36.11
CA ARG A 328 -12.73 -29.41 -36.35
C ARG A 328 -12.52 -29.00 -37.81
N LYS A 329 -11.49 -29.53 -38.47
CA LYS A 329 -11.29 -29.32 -39.91
C LYS A 329 -12.40 -29.95 -40.74
N PHE A 330 -12.85 -31.14 -40.38
CA PHE A 330 -14.00 -31.79 -41.00
C PHE A 330 -15.28 -30.94 -40.88
N LEU A 331 -15.60 -30.41 -39.69
CA LEU A 331 -16.75 -29.49 -39.52
C LEU A 331 -16.63 -28.23 -40.37
N ALA A 332 -15.43 -27.65 -40.46
CA ALA A 332 -15.19 -26.48 -41.32
C ALA A 332 -15.40 -26.81 -42.81
N LYS A 333 -15.12 -28.05 -43.22
CA LYS A 333 -15.35 -28.53 -44.58
C LYS A 333 -16.83 -28.73 -44.89
N LEU A 334 -17.60 -29.27 -43.95
CA LEU A 334 -19.07 -29.36 -44.08
C LEU A 334 -19.70 -27.96 -44.21
N ALA A 335 -19.22 -27.00 -43.42
CA ALA A 335 -19.66 -25.60 -43.54
C ALA A 335 -19.27 -24.97 -44.88
N ALA A 336 -18.11 -25.33 -45.46
CA ALA A 336 -17.71 -24.88 -46.80
C ALA A 336 -18.62 -25.46 -47.89
N ASN A 337 -19.07 -26.70 -47.73
CA ASN A 337 -20.04 -27.36 -48.61
C ASN A 337 -21.50 -26.96 -48.32
N LYS A 338 -21.73 -25.84 -47.61
CA LYS A 338 -23.04 -25.27 -47.30
C LYS A 338 -23.99 -26.19 -46.50
N ILE A 339 -23.44 -27.14 -45.74
CA ILE A 339 -24.24 -27.92 -44.78
C ILE A 339 -24.49 -27.06 -43.53
N GLU A 340 -25.77 -26.89 -43.18
CA GLU A 340 -26.18 -26.15 -41.99
C GLU A 340 -26.02 -27.00 -40.71
N LEU A 341 -25.02 -26.63 -39.91
CA LEU A 341 -24.76 -27.21 -38.60
C LEU A 341 -25.33 -26.32 -37.50
N SER A 342 -26.26 -26.86 -36.72
CA SER A 342 -26.85 -26.22 -35.54
C SER A 342 -25.99 -26.47 -34.30
N PRO A 343 -25.93 -25.52 -33.33
CA PRO A 343 -25.30 -25.77 -32.03
C PRO A 343 -25.91 -26.92 -31.23
N GLN A 344 -27.11 -27.36 -31.59
CA GLN A 344 -27.82 -28.48 -30.96
C GLN A 344 -27.50 -29.84 -31.62
N ASP A 345 -26.83 -29.84 -32.78
CA ASP A 345 -26.50 -31.06 -33.51
C ASP A 345 -25.50 -31.91 -32.71
N THR A 346 -25.86 -33.16 -32.48
CA THR A 346 -24.96 -34.15 -31.89
C THR A 346 -23.95 -34.65 -32.92
N SER A 347 -22.89 -35.33 -32.47
CA SER A 347 -21.94 -35.98 -33.39
C SER A 347 -22.60 -37.02 -34.31
N LEU A 348 -23.77 -37.57 -33.92
CA LEU A 348 -24.57 -38.45 -34.77
C LEU A 348 -25.28 -37.64 -35.87
N ASP A 349 -25.89 -36.52 -35.50
CA ASP A 349 -26.57 -35.63 -36.46
C ASP A 349 -25.59 -35.07 -37.49
N VAL A 350 -24.38 -34.70 -37.05
CA VAL A 350 -23.29 -34.27 -37.93
C VAL A 350 -22.91 -35.37 -38.92
N ARG A 351 -22.84 -36.64 -38.49
CA ARG A 351 -22.54 -37.77 -39.38
C ARG A 351 -23.62 -37.91 -40.47
N VAL A 352 -24.89 -37.94 -40.06
CA VAL A 352 -26.04 -38.09 -41.00
C VAL A 352 -26.07 -36.94 -42.01
N LYS A 353 -25.86 -35.70 -41.54
CA LYS A 353 -25.76 -34.55 -42.44
C LYS A 353 -24.54 -34.64 -43.37
N ALA A 354 -23.41 -35.13 -42.89
CA ALA A 354 -22.21 -35.28 -43.71
C ALA A 354 -22.31 -36.39 -44.77
N GLU A 355 -23.05 -37.46 -44.51
CA GLU A 355 -23.30 -38.54 -45.49
C GLU A 355 -24.03 -38.04 -46.75
N THR A 356 -24.75 -36.92 -46.66
CA THR A 356 -25.40 -36.29 -47.84
C THR A 356 -24.41 -35.71 -48.86
N VAL A 357 -23.17 -35.44 -48.45
CA VAL A 357 -22.14 -34.82 -49.30
C VAL A 357 -20.92 -35.73 -49.46
N PHE A 358 -20.68 -36.60 -48.48
CA PHE A 358 -19.55 -37.52 -48.48
C PHE A 358 -20.05 -38.96 -48.27
N PRO A 359 -20.10 -39.80 -49.31
CA PRO A 359 -20.62 -41.17 -49.18
C PRO A 359 -19.74 -42.09 -48.31
N HIS A 360 -18.47 -41.76 -48.12
CA HIS A 360 -17.50 -42.54 -47.33
C HIS A 360 -16.69 -41.61 -46.43
N GLY A 361 -16.38 -42.02 -45.19
CA GLY A 361 -15.56 -41.26 -44.24
C GLY A 361 -16.27 -40.64 -43.03
N PRO A 362 -17.52 -40.10 -43.12
CA PRO A 362 -18.17 -39.48 -41.97
C PRO A 362 -18.38 -40.40 -40.77
N ARG A 363 -18.65 -41.69 -41.03
CA ARG A 363 -18.86 -42.69 -39.98
C ARG A 363 -17.57 -42.97 -39.23
N GLU A 364 -16.49 -43.21 -39.96
CA GLU A 364 -15.17 -43.51 -39.43
C GLU A 364 -14.62 -42.32 -38.64
N ILE A 365 -14.83 -41.09 -39.13
CA ILE A 365 -14.47 -39.85 -38.42
C ILE A 365 -15.18 -39.74 -37.07
N ARG A 366 -16.47 -40.06 -37.01
CA ARG A 366 -17.25 -40.03 -35.77
C ARG A 366 -16.74 -41.10 -34.80
N ASP A 367 -16.48 -42.30 -35.29
CA ASP A 367 -16.07 -43.46 -34.49
C ASP A 367 -14.66 -43.27 -33.89
N LEU A 368 -13.78 -42.52 -34.55
CA LEU A 368 -12.49 -42.07 -33.99
C LEU A 368 -12.64 -40.89 -33.01
N TYR A 369 -13.58 -39.98 -33.26
CA TYR A 369 -13.79 -38.78 -32.45
C TYR A 369 -14.42 -39.05 -31.07
N ILE A 370 -15.44 -39.90 -31.00
CA ILE A 370 -16.19 -40.16 -29.76
C ILE A 370 -15.28 -40.70 -28.65
N PRO A 371 -14.45 -41.73 -28.89
CA PRO A 371 -13.51 -42.23 -27.89
C PRO A 371 -12.48 -41.18 -27.49
N SER A 372 -11.95 -40.38 -28.43
CA SER A 372 -11.00 -39.29 -28.13
C SER A 372 -11.60 -38.20 -27.22
N ARG A 373 -12.92 -38.00 -27.24
CA ARG A 373 -13.59 -36.99 -26.43
C ARG A 373 -14.10 -37.51 -25.09
N TYR A 374 -14.64 -38.73 -25.06
CA TYR A 374 -15.39 -39.26 -23.92
C TYR A 374 -14.81 -40.57 -23.37
N GLY A 375 -13.99 -41.28 -24.13
CA GLY A 375 -13.28 -42.46 -23.64
C GLY A 375 -11.98 -42.02 -22.98
N GLY A 376 -11.85 -42.19 -21.67
CA GLY A 376 -10.63 -41.86 -20.92
C GLY A 376 -9.39 -42.72 -21.28
N LYS A 377 -9.27 -43.21 -22.52
CA LYS A 377 -8.09 -43.91 -23.05
C LYS A 377 -7.19 -42.90 -23.75
N GLU A 378 -5.89 -42.93 -23.46
CA GLU A 378 -4.89 -42.17 -24.21
C GLU A 378 -4.99 -42.53 -25.69
N ALA A 379 -5.14 -41.52 -26.55
CA ALA A 379 -5.22 -41.75 -27.98
C ALA A 379 -3.84 -42.14 -28.52
N ASP A 380 -3.79 -43.19 -29.33
CA ASP A 380 -2.55 -43.62 -29.99
C ASP A 380 -2.27 -42.79 -31.25
N THR A 381 -0.99 -42.62 -31.57
CA THR A 381 -0.49 -42.00 -32.79
C THR A 381 -1.01 -42.68 -34.06
N GLU A 382 -1.32 -43.98 -34.02
CA GLU A 382 -1.94 -44.71 -35.13
C GLU A 382 -3.33 -44.17 -35.48
N ARG A 383 -4.18 -43.93 -34.47
CA ARG A 383 -5.53 -43.37 -34.64
C ARG A 383 -5.51 -41.96 -35.21
N VAL A 384 -4.47 -41.19 -34.91
CA VAL A 384 -4.28 -39.86 -35.49
C VAL A 384 -3.96 -39.96 -36.98
N LYS A 385 -3.11 -40.91 -37.39
CA LYS A 385 -2.79 -41.15 -38.80
C LYS A 385 -4.02 -41.62 -39.57
N GLU A 386 -4.81 -42.51 -38.98
CA GLU A 386 -6.08 -42.99 -39.54
C GLU A 386 -7.06 -41.82 -39.76
N MET A 387 -7.27 -40.99 -38.73
CA MET A 387 -8.13 -39.79 -38.82
C MET A 387 -7.63 -38.79 -39.87
N GLU A 388 -6.32 -38.58 -39.96
CA GLU A 388 -5.71 -37.71 -40.96
C GLU A 388 -5.91 -38.25 -42.38
N GLN A 389 -5.78 -39.56 -42.57
CA GLN A 389 -5.95 -40.22 -43.86
C GLN A 389 -7.40 -40.13 -44.34
N ILE A 390 -8.36 -40.50 -43.49
CA ILE A 390 -9.79 -40.39 -43.80
C ILE A 390 -10.15 -38.94 -44.15
N TYR A 391 -9.65 -37.96 -43.38
CA TYR A 391 -9.87 -36.54 -43.67
C TYR A 391 -9.27 -36.09 -45.02
N LYS A 392 -8.10 -36.61 -45.41
CA LYS A 392 -7.48 -36.34 -46.72
C LYS A 392 -8.25 -36.99 -47.86
N ASP A 393 -8.76 -38.21 -47.67
CA ASP A 393 -9.49 -38.93 -48.70
C ASP A 393 -10.86 -38.29 -48.98
N LEU A 394 -11.50 -37.71 -47.95
CA LEU A 394 -12.63 -36.80 -48.12
C LEU A 394 -12.33 -35.57 -49.00
N ALA A 395 -11.06 -35.24 -49.26
CA ALA A 395 -10.67 -34.11 -50.14
C ALA A 395 -10.55 -34.50 -51.60
N LYS A 396 -10.46 -35.80 -51.91
CA LYS A 396 -10.36 -36.30 -53.28
C LYS A 396 -11.70 -36.69 -53.89
N GLY A 397 -12.74 -36.89 -53.06
CA GLY A 397 -14.09 -37.25 -53.51
C GLY A 397 -15.04 -36.09 -53.80
N GLY A 398 -14.54 -34.85 -53.89
CA GLY A 398 -15.34 -33.68 -54.26
C GLY A 398 -15.09 -33.30 -55.72
N GLN A 399 -15.77 -33.98 -56.64
CA GLN A 399 -16.10 -33.45 -57.96
C GLN A 399 -17.61 -33.24 -58.02
#